data_AF-A0AAP5MCI2-F1
#
_entry.id   AF-A0AAP5MCI2-F1
#
_cell.length_a   1.000
_cell.length_b   1.000
_cell.length_c   1.000
_cell.angle_alpha   90.00
_cell.angle_beta   90.00
_cell.angle_gamma   90.00
#
_symmetry.space_group_name_H-M   'P 1'
#
loop_
_entity.id
_entity.type
_entity.pdbx_description
1 polymer ?
#
loop_
_entity_poly.entity_id
_entity_poly.type
_entity_poly.pdbx_seq_one_letter_code
_entity_poly.pdbx_strand_id
1 'polypeptide(L)'
;MNLEFEEIEVKNLDHLGIVALIVDEIGIVEKINELLGTDSRERVNAGEVVKAIILNGLGFVSKPLYLFSQFFEDKSIAVTWERIKK
;
A
#
# COMPACT_ATOMS: atom_id res chain seq x y z
N MET A 1 12.01 -35.12 17.61
CA MET A 1 11.02 -34.08 17.29
C MET A 1 11.81 -32.85 16.92
N ASN A 2 11.97 -32.59 15.62
CA ASN A 2 12.72 -31.42 15.14
C ASN A 2 11.76 -30.24 15.22
N LEU A 3 12.02 -29.30 16.12
CA LEU A 3 11.31 -28.04 16.15
C LEU A 3 11.94 -27.17 15.06
N GLU A 4 11.29 -27.09 13.91
CA GLU A 4 11.55 -26.02 12.95
C GLU A 4 11.12 -24.72 13.63
N PHE A 5 12.09 -23.88 13.98
CA PHE A 5 11.81 -22.54 14.46
C PHE A 5 11.38 -21.73 13.24
N GLU A 6 10.10 -21.38 13.14
CA GLU A 6 9.65 -20.35 12.21
C GLU A 6 10.39 -19.06 12.54
N GLU A 7 11.19 -18.59 11.58
CA GLU A 7 12.00 -17.39 11.73
C GLU A 7 11.06 -16.18 11.83
N ILE A 8 11.05 -15.51 12.98
CA ILE A 8 10.20 -14.33 13.21
C ILE A 8 10.80 -13.15 12.45
N GLU A 9 10.20 -12.79 11.33
CA GLU A 9 10.61 -11.63 10.53
C GLU A 9 9.93 -10.34 11.05
N VAL A 10 10.71 -9.47 11.70
CA VAL A 10 10.23 -8.15 12.15
C VAL A 10 10.39 -7.13 11.02
N LYS A 11 9.28 -6.55 10.56
CA LYS A 11 9.26 -5.49 9.53
C LYS A 11 8.82 -4.16 10.14
N ASN A 12 9.64 -3.13 9.99
CA ASN A 12 9.20 -1.76 10.28
C ASN A 12 8.23 -1.29 9.19
N LEU A 13 7.09 -0.72 9.60
CA LEU A 13 6.03 -0.21 8.74
C LEU A 13 5.98 1.32 8.69
N ASP A 14 6.79 2.01 9.50
CA ASP A 14 6.80 3.46 9.67
C ASP A 14 5.38 4.03 9.82
N HIS A 15 5.09 5.14 9.12
CA HIS A 15 3.78 5.82 9.10
C HIS A 15 2.75 5.14 8.20
N LEU A 16 3.16 4.17 7.37
CA LEU A 16 2.28 3.57 6.35
C LEU A 16 1.10 2.82 6.98
N GLY A 17 1.32 2.16 8.12
CA GLY A 17 0.26 1.43 8.82
C GLY A 17 -0.86 2.35 9.31
N ILE A 18 -0.50 3.51 9.86
CA ILE A 18 -1.46 4.50 10.36
C ILE A 18 -2.22 5.13 9.19
N VAL A 19 -1.53 5.47 8.11
CA VAL A 19 -2.16 6.04 6.91
C VAL A 19 -3.13 5.04 6.27
N ALA A 20 -2.75 3.75 6.18
CA ALA A 20 -3.61 2.71 5.62
C ALA A 20 -4.89 2.57 6.44
N LEU A 21 -4.76 2.53 7.77
CA LEU A 21 -5.90 2.47 8.68
C LEU A 21 -6.85 3.64 8.47
N ILE A 22 -6.32 4.88 8.40
CA ILE A 22 -7.15 6.07 8.20
C ILE A 22 -7.88 6.01 6.86
N VAL A 23 -7.20 5.62 5.77
CA VAL A 23 -7.80 5.52 4.44
C VAL A 23 -8.97 4.53 4.41
N ASP A 24 -8.83 3.42 5.14
CA ASP A 24 -9.88 2.41 5.27
C ASP A 24 -11.03 2.88 6.16
N GLU A 25 -10.74 3.52 7.29
CA GLU A 25 -11.76 4.03 8.22
C GLU A 25 -12.68 5.09 7.57
N ILE A 26 -12.13 5.92 6.69
CA ILE A 26 -12.90 6.95 5.98
C ILE A 26 -13.59 6.44 4.72
N GLY A 27 -13.37 5.18 4.32
CA GLY A 27 -14.05 4.52 3.21
C GLY A 27 -13.74 5.12 1.83
N ILE A 28 -12.51 5.64 1.63
CA ILE A 28 -12.12 6.24 0.34
C ILE A 28 -12.17 5.21 -0.79
N VAL A 29 -11.75 3.97 -0.54
CA VAL A 29 -11.68 2.91 -1.55
C VAL A 29 -13.07 2.61 -2.11
N GLU A 30 -14.02 2.39 -1.20
CA GLU A 30 -15.42 2.10 -1.51
C GLU A 30 -16.05 3.27 -2.26
N LYS A 31 -15.80 4.51 -1.79
CA LYS A 31 -16.39 5.69 -2.43
C LYS A 31 -15.90 5.89 -3.86
N ILE A 32 -14.63 5.62 -4.11
CA ILE A 32 -14.05 5.74 -5.46
C ILE A 32 -14.62 4.66 -6.38
N ASN A 33 -14.70 3.42 -5.90
CA ASN A 33 -15.28 2.31 -6.66
C ASN A 33 -16.77 2.53 -6.95
N GLU A 34 -17.52 3.15 -6.03
CA GLU A 34 -18.92 3.55 -6.26
C GLU A 34 -19.04 4.59 -7.39
N LEU A 35 -18.15 5.59 -7.40
CA LEU A 35 -18.20 6.69 -8.37
C LEU A 35 -17.72 6.30 -9.77
N LEU A 36 -16.69 5.47 -9.87
CA LEU A 36 -16.07 5.09 -11.14
C LEU A 36 -16.62 3.76 -11.68
N GLY A 37 -17.31 2.98 -10.83
CA GLY A 37 -17.63 1.60 -11.11
C GLY A 37 -16.41 0.69 -10.97
N THR A 38 -16.66 -0.62 -11.05
CA THR A 38 -15.62 -1.65 -11.12
C THR A 38 -15.91 -2.57 -12.30
N ASP A 39 -14.86 -3.12 -12.91
CA ASP A 39 -14.96 -4.05 -14.04
C ASP A 39 -14.25 -5.36 -13.69
N SER A 40 -14.84 -6.49 -14.05
CA SER A 40 -14.30 -7.83 -13.72
C SER A 40 -12.96 -8.14 -14.38
N ARG A 41 -12.54 -7.35 -15.37
CA ARG A 41 -11.23 -7.44 -16.02
C ARG A 41 -10.15 -6.65 -15.27
N GLU A 42 -10.54 -5.81 -14.32
CA GLU A 42 -9.60 -5.07 -13.47
C GLU A 42 -8.81 -6.05 -12.60
N ARG A 43 -7.47 -5.92 -12.61
CA ARG A 43 -6.61 -6.67 -11.70
C ARG A 43 -6.55 -6.04 -10.31
N VAL A 44 -6.80 -4.73 -10.24
CA VAL A 44 -6.84 -3.87 -9.06
C VAL A 44 -7.88 -2.80 -9.36
N ASN A 45 -8.83 -2.59 -8.46
CA ASN A 45 -9.90 -1.60 -8.65
C ASN A 45 -9.37 -0.17 -8.43
N ALA A 46 -10.11 0.83 -8.94
CA ALA A 46 -9.66 2.22 -8.89
C ALA A 46 -9.45 2.74 -7.46
N GLY A 47 -10.29 2.32 -6.50
CA GLY A 47 -10.14 2.67 -5.09
C GLY A 47 -8.83 2.17 -4.49
N GLU A 48 -8.44 0.93 -4.77
CA GLU A 48 -7.16 0.34 -4.33
C GLU A 48 -5.97 1.03 -4.98
N VAL A 49 -6.08 1.42 -6.25
CA VAL A 49 -5.05 2.24 -6.93
C VAL A 49 -4.86 3.56 -6.20
N VAL A 50 -5.95 4.24 -5.80
CA VAL A 50 -5.86 5.50 -5.07
C VAL A 50 -5.32 5.30 -3.65
N LYS A 51 -5.73 4.26 -2.93
CA LYS A 51 -5.12 3.89 -1.63
C LYS A 51 -3.61 3.68 -1.77
N ALA A 52 -3.17 2.99 -2.83
CA ALA A 52 -1.75 2.82 -3.11
C ALA A 52 -1.06 4.16 -3.44
N ILE A 53 -1.68 5.05 -4.21
CA ILE A 53 -1.15 6.39 -4.49
C ILE A 53 -1.02 7.20 -3.19
N ILE A 54 -2.00 7.14 -2.28
CA ILE A 54 -1.97 7.84 -1.00
C ILE A 54 -0.86 7.30 -0.10
N LEU A 55 -0.76 5.98 0.03
CA LEU A 55 0.27 5.31 0.82
C LEU A 55 1.68 5.59 0.29
N ASN A 56 1.85 5.60 -1.03
CA ASN A 56 3.13 5.97 -1.62
C ASN A 56 3.35 7.48 -1.54
N GLY A 57 2.33 8.31 -1.77
CA GLY A 57 2.39 9.76 -1.93
C GLY A 57 2.51 10.58 -0.64
N LEU A 58 2.03 10.08 0.50
CA LEU A 58 2.09 10.81 1.78
C LEU A 58 3.51 10.92 2.37
N GLY A 59 4.49 10.20 1.82
CA GLY A 59 5.90 10.45 2.07
C GLY A 59 6.48 11.67 1.32
N PHE A 60 5.71 12.32 0.44
CA PHE A 60 6.21 13.27 -0.57
C PHE A 60 5.74 14.72 -0.41
N VAL A 61 5.25 15.12 0.78
CA VAL A 61 4.85 16.52 1.02
C VAL A 61 6.02 17.52 0.86
N SER A 62 7.27 17.04 0.73
CA SER A 62 8.49 17.87 0.62
C SER A 62 9.44 17.55 -0.55
N LYS A 63 9.18 16.55 -1.43
CA LYS A 63 10.11 16.19 -2.52
C LYS A 63 9.42 15.85 -3.86
N PRO A 64 9.99 16.25 -5.01
CA PRO A 64 9.40 15.99 -6.34
C PRO A 64 9.30 14.49 -6.70
N LEU A 65 8.27 14.13 -7.48
CA LEU A 65 7.96 12.78 -7.95
C LEU A 65 9.05 12.09 -8.80
N TYR A 66 10.11 12.78 -9.23
CA TYR A 66 11.21 12.17 -10.00
C TYR A 66 12.35 11.59 -9.14
N LEU A 67 12.36 11.85 -7.82
CA LEU A 67 13.28 11.20 -6.86
C LEU A 67 12.80 9.80 -6.41
N PHE A 68 11.75 9.30 -7.06
CA PHE A 68 11.01 8.09 -6.71
C PHE A 68 11.88 6.84 -6.69
N SER A 69 12.80 6.65 -7.65
CA SER A 69 13.63 5.44 -7.72
C SER A 69 14.41 5.18 -6.43
N GLN A 70 14.92 6.23 -5.79
CA GLN A 70 15.68 6.17 -4.54
C GLN A 70 14.82 5.91 -3.30
N PHE A 71 13.52 6.23 -3.32
CA PHE A 71 12.61 5.92 -2.20
C PHE A 71 12.25 4.42 -2.15
N PHE A 72 12.24 3.75 -3.30
CA PHE A 72 11.98 2.30 -3.39
C PHE A 72 13.25 1.44 -3.31
N GLU A 73 14.44 2.04 -3.29
CA GLU A 73 15.70 1.29 -3.08
C GLU A 73 15.65 0.52 -1.75
N ASP A 74 15.04 1.09 -0.73
CA ASP A 74 14.95 0.50 0.61
C ASP A 74 13.62 -0.24 0.86
N LYS A 75 12.63 -0.09 -0.05
CA LYS A 75 11.30 -0.69 0.08
C LYS A 75 11.10 -1.79 -0.96
N SER A 76 11.22 -3.04 -0.51
CA SER A 76 10.99 -4.21 -1.37
C SER A 76 9.65 -4.11 -2.13
N ILE A 77 9.74 -4.07 -3.46
CA ILE A 77 8.60 -3.98 -4.38
C ILE A 77 7.61 -5.14 -4.15
N ALA A 78 8.11 -6.31 -3.75
CA ALA A 78 7.29 -7.47 -3.41
C ALA A 78 6.38 -7.22 -2.19
N VAL A 79 6.89 -6.50 -1.20
CA VAL A 79 6.16 -6.21 0.05
C VAL A 79 5.03 -5.20 -0.20
N THR A 80 5.20 -4.26 -1.12
CA THR A 80 4.15 -3.32 -1.53
C THR A 80 2.98 -4.05 -2.21
N TRP A 81 3.26 -5.09 -3.00
CA TRP A 81 2.23 -5.86 -3.70
C TRP A 81 1.37 -6.74 -2.80
N GLU A 82 1.95 -7.33 -1.75
CA GLU A 82 1.16 -8.12 -0.78
C GLU A 82 0.26 -7.26 0.11
N ARG A 83 0.62 -5.98 0.32
CA ARG A 83 -0.10 -5.05 1.20
C ARG A 83 -1.32 -4.40 0.54
N ILE A 84 -1.41 -4.42 -0.78
CA ILE A 84 -2.60 -3.96 -1.53
C ILE A 84 -3.73 -5.01 -1.47
N LYS A 85 -3.40 -6.29 -1.27
CA LYS A 85 -4.36 -7.41 -1.31
C LYS A 85 -4.88 -7.89 0.06
N LYS A 86 -4.50 -7.22 1.15
CA LYS A 86 -5.01 -7.48 2.51
C LYS A 86 -6.03 -6.42 2.87
#